data_AF-A0A4R8RJ54-F1
#
_entry.id   AF-A0A4R8RJ54-F1
#
_cell.length_a   1.000
_cell.length_b   1.000
_cell.length_c   1.000
_cell.angle_alpha   90.00
_cell.angle_beta   90.00
_cell.angle_gamma   90.00
#
_symmetry.space_group_name_H-M   'P 1'
#
loop_
_entity.id
_entity.type
_entity.pdbx_description
1 polymer ?
#
loop_
_entity_poly.entity_id
_entity_poly.type
_entity_poly.pdbx_seq_one_letter_code
_entity_poly.pdbx_strand_id
1 'polypeptide(L)'
;MRFGIAITLLLGQALATPHSLRGRQGSNCPPIHIFGARETTAPPGFGAAAGIVDDITKANQGATNEAIDYPACGGATDCLGVSYADSVKNGTDSVAKTVNDFNAKCPKTKLVMLGFSQGAQIMDNAFCGGGDSIEGVKDINVLISQQALGMVKVAIFLGDPRYVAGFPYEVGTCKTKGFAPRPSEFQCPFGDKIKSYCDAADPFCCNGTDPVAHLQYPTVYGNEIKQFVSDKLK
;
A
#
# COMPACT_ATOMS: atom_id res chain seq x y z
N MET A 1 28.53 27.16 81.34
CA MET A 1 29.02 26.34 80.22
C MET A 1 27.81 25.93 79.39
N ARG A 2 27.74 26.35 78.12
CA ARG A 2 26.59 26.14 77.22
C ARG A 2 26.93 25.00 76.25
N PHE A 3 26.09 23.96 76.19
CA PHE A 3 26.16 22.91 75.17
C PHE A 3 25.22 23.28 74.02
N GLY A 4 25.77 23.47 72.81
CA GLY A 4 25.01 23.66 71.58
C GLY A 4 25.05 22.37 70.76
N ILE A 5 23.87 21.85 70.39
CA ILE A 5 23.70 20.67 69.52
C ILE A 5 23.67 21.16 68.08
N ALA A 6 24.58 20.66 67.24
CA ALA A 6 24.59 20.89 65.80
C ALA A 6 23.82 19.76 65.10
N ILE A 7 22.78 20.11 64.34
CA ILE A 7 22.00 19.19 63.50
C ILE A 7 22.48 19.37 62.06
N THR A 8 23.12 18.34 61.52
CA THR A 8 23.54 18.26 60.11
C THR A 8 22.38 17.72 59.27
N LEU A 9 21.84 18.55 58.38
CA LEU A 9 20.89 18.14 57.34
C LEU A 9 21.65 17.59 56.13
N LEU A 10 21.46 16.29 55.82
CA LEU A 10 21.84 15.72 54.52
C LEU A 10 20.74 16.01 53.50
N LEU A 11 21.03 16.82 52.47
CA LEU A 11 20.20 16.91 51.27
C LEU A 11 20.57 15.77 50.31
N GLY A 12 19.68 14.79 50.16
CA GLY A 12 19.77 13.78 49.10
C GLY A 12 19.30 14.36 47.77
N GLN A 13 20.20 14.45 46.78
CA GLN A 13 19.83 14.76 45.40
C GLN A 13 19.42 13.48 44.67
N ALA A 14 18.13 13.33 44.38
CA ALA A 14 17.63 12.28 43.51
C ALA A 14 17.85 12.68 42.03
N LEU A 15 18.81 12.04 41.37
CA LEU A 15 18.98 12.14 39.92
C LEU A 15 17.86 11.34 39.24
N ALA A 16 16.82 12.03 38.77
CA ALA A 16 15.82 11.45 37.89
C ALA A 16 16.44 11.30 36.49
N THR A 17 16.73 10.07 36.08
CA THR A 17 17.07 9.78 34.68
C THR A 17 15.82 9.99 33.82
N PRO A 18 15.89 10.73 32.70
CA PRO A 18 14.77 10.80 31.77
C PRO A 18 14.59 9.41 31.15
N HIS A 19 13.62 8.66 31.67
CA HIS A 19 13.14 7.46 31.00
C HIS A 19 12.58 7.91 29.66
N SER A 20 13.28 7.59 28.57
CA SER A 20 12.74 7.81 27.23
C SER A 20 11.33 7.22 27.21
N LEU A 21 10.33 8.06 26.93
CA LEU A 21 8.98 7.64 26.62
C LEU A 21 9.05 6.84 25.31
N ARG A 22 9.45 5.57 25.42
CA ARG A 22 9.25 4.57 24.39
C ARG A 22 7.74 4.47 24.29
N GLY A 23 7.17 5.17 23.31
CA GLY A 23 5.73 5.18 23.06
C GLY A 23 5.22 3.76 23.23
N ARG A 24 4.34 3.56 24.21
CA ARG A 24 3.60 2.31 24.38
C ARG A 24 3.08 1.99 23.00
N GLN A 25 3.58 0.92 22.37
CA GLN A 25 2.83 0.34 21.27
C GLN A 25 1.43 0.10 21.81
N GLY A 26 0.40 0.62 21.14
CA GLY A 26 -0.95 0.22 21.46
C GLY A 26 -0.94 -1.31 21.53
N SER A 27 -1.37 -1.88 22.65
CA SER A 27 -1.31 -3.32 22.93
C SER A 27 -2.07 -4.20 21.93
N ASN A 28 -2.59 -3.60 20.85
CA ASN A 28 -3.51 -4.16 19.88
C ASN A 28 -2.99 -4.03 18.42
N CYS A 29 -1.73 -3.63 18.19
CA CYS A 29 -1.20 -3.57 16.81
C CYS A 29 -0.94 -4.98 16.25
N PRO A 30 -1.45 -5.30 15.05
CA PRO A 30 -1.24 -6.60 14.45
C PRO A 30 0.23 -6.74 14.00
N PRO A 31 0.79 -7.96 13.92
CA PRO A 31 2.12 -8.17 13.36
C PRO A 31 2.19 -7.79 11.88
N ILE A 32 1.10 -8.02 11.13
CA ILE A 32 0.97 -7.73 9.70
C ILE A 32 -0.37 -7.02 9.47
N HIS A 33 -0.37 -6.04 8.57
CA HIS A 33 -1.59 -5.42 8.08
C HIS A 33 -1.60 -5.33 6.56
N ILE A 34 -2.74 -5.65 5.96
CA ILE A 34 -2.90 -5.73 4.50
C ILE A 34 -3.90 -4.66 4.05
N PHE A 35 -3.45 -3.76 3.19
CA PHE A 35 -4.31 -2.81 2.50
C PHE A 35 -4.72 -3.40 1.15
N GLY A 36 -6.01 -3.36 0.83
CA GLY A 36 -6.51 -3.76 -0.48
C GLY A 36 -7.26 -2.65 -1.20
N ALA A 37 -7.04 -2.46 -2.50
CA ALA A 37 -7.79 -1.51 -3.32
C ALA A 37 -8.45 -2.22 -4.51
N ARG A 38 -9.77 -2.06 -4.60
CA ARG A 38 -10.63 -2.67 -5.63
C ARG A 38 -10.49 -2.01 -7.00
N GLU A 39 -11.01 -2.69 -8.00
CA GLU A 39 -11.20 -2.23 -9.37
C GLU A 39 -12.36 -1.25 -9.54
N THR A 40 -12.40 -0.59 -10.69
CA THR A 40 -13.51 0.31 -11.08
C THR A 40 -14.85 -0.42 -11.06
N THR A 41 -15.91 0.26 -10.60
CA THR A 41 -17.29 -0.22 -10.42
C THR A 41 -17.52 -1.29 -9.36
N ALA A 42 -16.46 -1.85 -8.76
CA ALA A 42 -16.62 -2.78 -7.66
C ALA A 42 -17.31 -2.09 -6.45
N PRO A 43 -18.21 -2.79 -5.73
CA PRO A 43 -18.74 -2.30 -4.46
C PRO A 43 -17.64 -2.05 -3.42
N PRO A 44 -17.88 -1.22 -2.38
CA PRO A 44 -16.91 -1.00 -1.31
C PRO A 44 -16.36 -2.30 -0.73
N GLY A 45 -15.04 -2.40 -0.61
CA GLY A 45 -14.34 -3.62 -0.22
C GLY A 45 -13.09 -3.86 -1.08
N PHE A 46 -12.72 -5.14 -1.21
CA PHE A 46 -11.47 -5.56 -1.87
C PHE A 46 -11.61 -5.90 -3.36
N GLY A 47 -12.84 -5.95 -3.90
CA GLY A 47 -13.10 -6.32 -5.28
C GLY A 47 -12.54 -7.69 -5.66
N ALA A 48 -12.04 -7.83 -6.88
CA ALA A 48 -11.46 -9.06 -7.42
C ALA A 48 -10.26 -9.59 -6.59
N ALA A 49 -9.61 -8.73 -5.80
CA ALA A 49 -8.50 -9.12 -4.94
C ALA A 49 -8.90 -9.77 -3.60
N ALA A 50 -10.20 -9.80 -3.26
CA ALA A 50 -10.69 -10.24 -1.95
C ALA A 50 -10.15 -11.62 -1.52
N GLY A 51 -10.13 -12.59 -2.45
CA GLY A 51 -9.64 -13.94 -2.16
C GLY A 51 -8.16 -13.98 -1.78
N ILE A 52 -7.32 -13.17 -2.45
CA ILE A 52 -5.89 -13.11 -2.12
C ILE A 52 -5.69 -12.43 -0.76
N VAL A 53 -6.41 -11.34 -0.48
CA VAL A 53 -6.34 -10.66 0.82
C VAL A 53 -6.72 -11.60 1.96
N ASP A 54 -7.81 -12.35 1.80
CA ASP A 54 -8.28 -13.32 2.78
C ASP A 54 -7.27 -14.46 2.99
N ASP A 55 -6.73 -15.03 1.91
CA ASP A 55 -5.71 -16.07 1.98
C ASP A 55 -4.44 -15.61 2.72
N ILE A 56 -3.93 -14.42 2.39
CA ILE A 56 -2.75 -13.85 3.07
C ILE A 56 -3.07 -13.61 4.56
N THR A 57 -4.25 -13.09 4.87
CA THR A 57 -4.66 -12.83 6.25
C THR A 57 -4.71 -14.13 7.05
N LYS A 58 -5.34 -15.17 6.52
CA LYS A 58 -5.47 -16.48 7.18
C LYS A 58 -4.13 -17.20 7.35
N ALA A 59 -3.21 -17.03 6.40
CA ALA A 59 -1.88 -17.62 6.46
C ALA A 59 -0.97 -16.98 7.52
N ASN A 60 -1.33 -15.81 8.06
CA ASN A 60 -0.48 -15.04 8.97
C ASN A 60 -1.20 -14.80 10.30
N GLN A 61 -0.79 -15.50 11.36
CA GLN A 61 -1.45 -15.42 12.66
C GLN A 61 -1.51 -13.98 13.20
N GLY A 62 -2.72 -13.51 13.51
CA GLY A 62 -2.97 -12.17 14.05
C GLY A 62 -2.91 -11.04 13.01
N ALA A 63 -2.70 -11.35 11.73
CA ALA A 63 -2.79 -10.37 10.67
C ALA A 63 -4.21 -9.78 10.58
N THR A 64 -4.30 -8.53 10.15
CA THR A 64 -5.57 -7.88 9.83
C THR A 64 -5.50 -7.26 8.45
N ASN A 65 -6.65 -6.85 7.92
CA ASN A 65 -6.76 -6.19 6.62
C ASN A 65 -7.74 -5.02 6.67
N GLU A 66 -7.57 -4.05 5.78
CA GLU A 66 -8.55 -2.99 5.52
C GLU A 66 -8.56 -2.61 4.04
N ALA A 67 -9.75 -2.28 3.53
CA ALA A 67 -9.90 -1.82 2.15
C ALA A 67 -9.66 -0.31 2.07
N ILE A 68 -9.04 0.13 0.98
CA ILE A 68 -8.94 1.56 0.66
C ILE A 68 -10.32 2.06 0.27
N ASP A 69 -10.85 2.97 1.06
CA ASP A 69 -12.11 3.65 0.75
C ASP A 69 -11.86 4.82 -0.20
N TYR A 70 -12.39 4.67 -1.42
CA TYR A 70 -12.26 5.63 -2.51
C TYR A 70 -13.37 5.36 -3.55
N PRO A 71 -13.63 6.27 -4.50
CA PRO A 71 -14.78 6.14 -5.41
C PRO A 71 -14.78 4.86 -6.26
N ALA A 72 -13.61 4.39 -6.71
CA ALA A 72 -13.47 3.30 -7.67
C ALA A 72 -14.44 3.42 -8.86
N CYS A 73 -14.46 4.59 -9.50
CA CYS A 73 -15.42 4.90 -10.54
C CYS A 73 -14.77 5.36 -11.85
N GLY A 74 -15.53 5.25 -12.93
CA GLY A 74 -15.17 5.67 -14.28
C GLY A 74 -16.24 6.55 -14.94
N GLY A 75 -17.07 7.23 -14.14
CA GLY A 75 -18.19 8.05 -14.59
C GLY A 75 -19.55 7.34 -14.61
N ALA A 76 -19.60 6.07 -14.22
CA ALA A 76 -20.86 5.32 -14.16
C ALA A 76 -21.70 5.70 -12.93
N THR A 77 -23.02 5.67 -13.08
CA THR A 77 -23.97 6.12 -12.05
C THR A 77 -24.03 5.20 -10.83
N ASP A 78 -23.69 3.93 -11.01
CA ASP A 78 -23.62 2.91 -9.96
C ASP A 78 -22.39 3.04 -9.05
N CYS A 79 -21.40 3.86 -9.43
CA CYS A 79 -20.20 4.16 -8.65
C CYS A 79 -20.06 5.65 -8.26
N LEU A 80 -21.18 6.35 -8.03
CA LEU A 80 -21.26 7.77 -7.67
C LEU A 80 -21.08 8.78 -8.83
N GLY A 81 -20.94 8.31 -10.07
CA GLY A 81 -20.78 9.19 -11.24
C GLY A 81 -19.46 9.97 -11.29
N VAL A 82 -18.50 9.62 -10.43
CA VAL A 82 -17.19 10.27 -10.36
C VAL A 82 -16.35 9.87 -11.57
N SER A 83 -15.73 10.83 -12.25
CA SER A 83 -14.86 10.56 -13.41
C SER A 83 -13.70 9.62 -13.04
N TYR A 84 -13.13 8.90 -14.02
CA TYR A 84 -11.97 8.04 -13.77
C TYR A 84 -10.81 8.83 -13.17
N ALA A 85 -10.49 9.99 -13.76
CA ALA A 85 -9.44 10.88 -13.29
C ALA A 85 -9.66 11.36 -11.85
N ASP A 86 -10.89 11.79 -11.49
CA ASP A 86 -11.20 12.21 -10.12
C ASP A 86 -11.15 11.02 -9.14
N SER A 87 -11.57 9.83 -9.59
CA SER A 87 -11.46 8.61 -8.79
C SER A 87 -9.99 8.25 -8.52
N VAL A 88 -9.11 8.34 -9.51
CA VAL A 88 -7.67 8.09 -9.35
C VAL A 88 -7.01 9.11 -8.44
N LYS A 89 -7.29 10.40 -8.60
CA LYS A 89 -6.74 11.44 -7.71
C LYS A 89 -7.17 11.21 -6.26
N ASN A 90 -8.48 11.06 -6.03
CA ASN A 90 -9.01 10.81 -4.68
C ASN A 90 -8.48 9.50 -4.09
N GLY A 91 -8.40 8.43 -4.89
CA GLY A 91 -7.87 7.15 -4.45
C GLY A 91 -6.38 7.20 -4.10
N THR A 92 -5.59 7.93 -4.88
CA THR A 92 -4.16 8.14 -4.61
C THR A 92 -3.96 8.81 -3.24
N ASP A 93 -4.75 9.85 -2.95
CA ASP A 93 -4.75 10.53 -1.65
C ASP A 93 -5.27 9.61 -0.52
N SER A 94 -6.32 8.83 -0.78
CA SER A 94 -6.87 7.85 0.18
C SER A 94 -5.87 6.76 0.55
N VAL A 95 -5.06 6.26 -0.40
CA VAL A 95 -3.98 5.30 -0.11
C VAL A 95 -2.97 5.92 0.83
N ALA A 96 -2.44 7.09 0.47
CA ALA A 96 -1.43 7.78 1.27
C ALA A 96 -1.92 8.05 2.68
N LYS A 97 -3.14 8.60 2.81
CA LYS A 97 -3.76 8.89 4.09
C LYS A 97 -3.92 7.62 4.94
N THR A 98 -4.56 6.58 4.40
CA THR A 98 -4.87 5.35 5.15
C THR A 98 -3.60 4.65 5.63
N VAL A 99 -2.61 4.49 4.73
CA VAL A 99 -1.34 3.83 5.07
C VAL A 99 -0.54 4.63 6.12
N ASN A 100 -0.47 5.95 5.97
CA ASN A 100 0.24 6.82 6.91
C ASN A 100 -0.44 6.84 8.29
N ASP A 101 -1.76 6.98 8.33
CA ASP A 101 -2.54 6.99 9.58
C ASP A 101 -2.43 5.65 10.31
N PHE A 102 -2.45 4.54 9.58
CA PHE A 102 -2.25 3.21 10.16
C PHE A 102 -0.84 3.07 10.72
N ASN A 103 0.20 3.44 9.96
CA ASN A 103 1.57 3.33 10.43
C ASN A 103 1.85 4.22 11.66
N ALA A 104 1.27 5.43 11.72
CA ALA A 104 1.39 6.30 12.88
C ALA A 104 0.84 5.65 14.17
N LYS A 105 -0.25 4.87 14.06
CA LYS A 105 -0.83 4.10 15.16
C LYS A 105 -0.01 2.84 15.47
N CYS A 106 0.47 2.16 14.43
CA CYS A 106 1.15 0.87 14.50
C CYS A 106 2.51 0.87 13.77
N PRO A 107 3.52 1.58 14.32
CA PRO A 107 4.76 1.91 13.60
C PRO A 107 5.69 0.73 13.36
N LYS A 108 5.40 -0.45 13.93
CA LYS A 108 6.21 -1.68 13.74
C LYS A 108 5.48 -2.80 13.01
N THR A 109 4.23 -2.59 12.61
CA THR A 109 3.47 -3.58 11.86
C THR A 109 4.02 -3.70 10.45
N LYS A 110 4.29 -4.92 9.97
CA LYS A 110 4.68 -5.15 8.57
C LYS A 110 3.46 -4.86 7.68
N LEU A 111 3.64 -4.08 6.61
CA LEU A 111 2.55 -3.67 5.74
C LEU A 111 2.63 -4.40 4.38
N VAL A 112 1.48 -4.83 3.89
CA VAL A 112 1.28 -5.39 2.55
C VAL A 112 0.27 -4.52 1.82
N MET A 113 0.55 -4.18 0.57
CA MET A 113 -0.37 -3.44 -0.29
C MET A 113 -0.77 -4.32 -1.47
N LEU A 114 -2.06 -4.39 -1.78
CA LEU A 114 -2.57 -5.15 -2.90
C LEU A 114 -3.63 -4.33 -3.65
N GLY A 115 -3.33 -3.93 -4.89
CA GLY A 115 -4.25 -3.19 -5.73
C GLY A 115 -4.64 -3.99 -6.97
N PHE A 116 -5.89 -3.84 -7.40
CA PHE A 116 -6.42 -4.43 -8.63
C PHE A 116 -6.92 -3.35 -9.58
N SER A 117 -6.50 -3.36 -10.84
CA SER A 117 -6.93 -2.41 -11.88
C SER A 117 -6.70 -0.95 -11.45
N GLN A 118 -7.73 -0.11 -11.40
CA GLN A 118 -7.65 1.25 -10.84
C GLN A 118 -7.08 1.26 -9.40
N GLY A 119 -7.37 0.23 -8.60
CA GLY A 119 -6.80 0.04 -7.27
C GLY A 119 -5.28 -0.16 -7.28
N ALA A 120 -4.75 -0.82 -8.33
CA ALA A 120 -3.31 -0.94 -8.54
C ALA A 120 -2.69 0.42 -8.89
N GLN A 121 -3.32 1.15 -9.82
CA GLN A 121 -2.87 2.49 -10.25
C GLN A 121 -2.78 3.48 -9.09
N ILE A 122 -3.78 3.55 -8.20
CA ILE A 122 -3.74 4.47 -7.06
C ILE A 122 -2.67 4.09 -6.03
N MET A 123 -2.39 2.78 -5.88
CA MET A 123 -1.32 2.30 -5.01
C MET A 123 0.06 2.56 -5.62
N ASP A 124 0.25 2.35 -6.92
CA ASP A 124 1.47 2.70 -7.65
C ASP A 124 1.75 4.21 -7.50
N ASN A 125 0.75 5.06 -7.76
CA ASN A 125 0.88 6.51 -7.65
C ASN A 125 1.34 6.93 -6.23
N ALA A 126 0.69 6.42 -5.18
CA ALA A 126 1.03 6.79 -3.81
C ALA A 126 2.39 6.22 -3.32
N PHE A 127 2.73 4.99 -3.76
CA PHE A 127 3.90 4.25 -3.29
C PHE A 127 5.19 4.59 -4.06
N CYS A 128 5.08 4.78 -5.37
CA CYS A 128 6.22 5.09 -6.23
C CYS A 128 6.35 6.58 -6.55
N GLY A 129 5.31 7.39 -6.34
CA GLY A 129 5.31 8.81 -6.71
C GLY A 129 5.30 8.99 -8.22
N GLY A 130 6.01 9.99 -8.73
CA GLY A 130 6.16 10.27 -10.18
C GLY A 130 4.93 10.85 -10.88
N GLY A 131 3.84 11.07 -10.14
CA GLY A 131 2.59 11.60 -10.66
C GLY A 131 1.90 10.66 -11.65
N ASP A 132 0.80 11.15 -12.21
CA ASP A 132 0.01 10.49 -13.23
C ASP A 132 -0.62 11.56 -14.14
N SER A 133 0.15 11.99 -15.15
CA SER A 133 -0.22 13.14 -15.98
C SER A 133 -1.48 12.91 -16.81
N ILE A 134 -1.77 11.65 -17.18
CA ILE A 134 -2.95 11.28 -17.96
C ILE A 134 -4.22 11.48 -17.12
N GLU A 135 -4.18 11.12 -15.83
CA GLU A 135 -5.30 11.29 -14.90
C GLU A 135 -5.26 12.59 -14.08
N GLY A 136 -4.24 13.43 -14.32
CA GLY A 136 -4.08 14.73 -13.67
C GLY A 136 -3.57 14.69 -12.23
N VAL A 137 -2.94 13.61 -11.78
CA VAL A 137 -2.19 13.58 -10.51
C VAL A 137 -0.87 14.34 -10.72
N LYS A 138 -0.82 15.57 -10.21
CA LYS A 138 0.31 16.50 -10.42
C LYS A 138 1.46 16.30 -9.44
N ASP A 139 1.18 15.80 -8.24
CA ASP A 139 2.23 15.58 -7.25
C ASP A 139 3.12 14.42 -7.70
N ILE A 140 4.41 14.70 -7.84
CA ILE A 140 5.41 13.72 -8.26
C ILE A 140 6.13 13.08 -7.07
N ASN A 141 5.89 13.56 -5.85
CA ASN A 141 6.49 13.00 -4.66
C ASN A 141 5.88 11.64 -4.32
N VAL A 142 6.65 10.82 -3.61
CA VAL A 142 6.09 9.65 -2.93
C VAL A 142 5.22 10.14 -1.78
N LEU A 143 3.96 9.74 -1.74
CA LEU A 143 2.96 10.26 -0.80
C LEU A 143 2.90 9.45 0.51
N ILE A 144 3.33 8.19 0.46
CA ILE A 144 3.50 7.37 1.66
C ILE A 144 4.75 7.86 2.41
N SER A 145 4.62 8.10 3.71
CA SER A 145 5.69 8.58 4.58
C SER A 145 6.86 7.60 4.63
N GLN A 146 8.08 8.11 4.84
CA GLN A 146 9.27 7.26 4.94
C GLN A 146 9.17 6.22 6.07
N GLN A 147 8.49 6.56 7.17
CA GLN A 147 8.22 5.63 8.27
C GLN A 147 7.33 4.47 7.80
N ALA A 148 6.24 4.76 7.10
CA ALA A 148 5.36 3.74 6.57
C ALA A 148 6.03 2.92 5.46
N LEU A 149 6.76 3.54 4.54
CA LEU A 149 7.54 2.87 3.50
C LEU A 149 8.56 1.88 4.08
N GLY A 150 9.20 2.21 5.20
CA GLY A 150 10.08 1.30 5.94
C GLY A 150 9.36 0.03 6.41
N MET A 151 8.05 0.11 6.61
CA MET A 151 7.21 -0.98 7.07
C MET A 151 6.48 -1.72 5.95
N VAL A 152 6.29 -1.12 4.77
CA VAL A 152 5.84 -1.83 3.57
C VAL A 152 6.89 -2.87 3.17
N LYS A 153 6.49 -4.13 3.14
CA LYS A 153 7.34 -5.27 2.75
C LYS A 153 7.01 -5.76 1.35
N VAL A 154 5.76 -5.61 0.94
CA VAL A 154 5.24 -6.09 -0.34
C VAL A 154 4.19 -5.12 -0.89
N ALA A 155 4.28 -4.83 -2.18
CA ALA A 155 3.24 -4.18 -2.97
C ALA A 155 2.92 -5.05 -4.19
N ILE A 156 1.66 -5.44 -4.35
CA ILE A 156 1.17 -6.27 -5.44
C ILE A 156 0.21 -5.45 -6.29
N PHE A 157 0.49 -5.35 -7.57
CA PHE A 157 -0.32 -4.62 -8.54
C PHE A 157 -0.83 -5.61 -9.58
N LEU A 158 -2.14 -5.77 -9.70
CA LEU A 158 -2.77 -6.70 -10.63
C LEU A 158 -3.50 -5.90 -11.72
N GLY A 159 -3.09 -6.05 -12.98
CA GLY A 159 -3.73 -5.35 -14.09
C GLY A 159 -3.55 -3.83 -14.01
N ASP A 160 -2.39 -3.34 -13.60
CA ASP A 160 -2.14 -1.92 -13.40
C ASP A 160 -2.13 -1.12 -14.72
N PRO A 161 -3.05 -0.15 -14.93
CA PRO A 161 -3.00 0.76 -16.07
C PRO A 161 -1.69 1.52 -16.27
N ARG A 162 -0.89 1.64 -15.19
CA ARG A 162 0.45 2.26 -15.19
C ARG A 162 1.54 1.38 -15.78
N TYR A 163 1.26 0.11 -16.07
CA TYR A 163 2.24 -0.87 -16.56
C TYR A 163 2.94 -0.43 -17.86
N VAL A 164 4.24 -0.69 -17.95
CA VAL A 164 5.05 -0.48 -19.16
C VAL A 164 6.18 -1.50 -19.17
N ALA A 165 6.13 -2.44 -20.12
CA ALA A 165 7.05 -3.56 -20.18
C ALA A 165 8.52 -3.10 -20.15
N GLY A 166 9.25 -3.56 -19.14
CA GLY A 166 10.69 -3.32 -19.01
C GLY A 166 11.16 -3.15 -17.57
N PHE A 167 10.26 -2.99 -16.61
CA PHE A 167 10.66 -2.84 -15.21
C PHE A 167 10.96 -4.19 -14.56
N PRO A 168 11.94 -4.25 -13.65
CA PRO A 168 12.40 -5.52 -13.05
C PRO A 168 11.37 -6.17 -12.11
N TYR A 169 10.36 -5.41 -11.69
CA TYR A 169 9.29 -5.88 -10.81
C TYR A 169 8.05 -6.37 -11.56
N GLU A 170 8.06 -6.31 -12.90
CA GLU A 170 6.94 -6.75 -13.71
C GLU A 170 6.94 -8.27 -13.94
N VAL A 171 5.75 -8.85 -13.94
CA VAL A 171 5.50 -10.27 -14.20
C VAL A 171 4.39 -10.39 -15.22
N GLY A 172 4.47 -11.42 -16.06
CA GLY A 172 3.46 -11.73 -17.05
C GLY A 172 3.94 -11.57 -18.49
N THR A 173 2.98 -11.72 -19.39
CA THR A 173 3.23 -11.85 -20.83
C THR A 173 3.17 -10.53 -21.58
N CYS A 174 2.69 -9.44 -20.96
CA CYS A 174 2.65 -8.14 -21.62
C CYS A 174 4.06 -7.69 -22.05
N LYS A 175 4.16 -7.21 -23.30
CA LYS A 175 5.39 -6.64 -23.89
C LYS A 175 5.18 -5.20 -24.40
N THR A 176 4.09 -4.58 -23.98
CA THR A 176 3.70 -3.24 -24.40
C THR A 176 3.43 -2.39 -23.16
N LYS A 177 2.27 -1.74 -23.04
CA LYS A 177 1.96 -0.78 -21.98
C LYS A 177 0.44 -0.60 -21.83
N GLY A 178 0.03 -0.12 -20.66
CA GLY A 178 -1.37 0.21 -20.39
C GLY A 178 -1.81 1.54 -20.98
N PHE A 179 -3.05 1.94 -20.68
CA PHE A 179 -3.58 3.22 -21.18
C PHE A 179 -3.06 4.45 -20.43
N ALA A 180 -2.59 4.27 -19.18
CA ALA A 180 -2.00 5.32 -18.36
C ALA A 180 -0.54 5.00 -18.00
N PRO A 181 0.35 4.66 -18.95
CA PRO A 181 1.61 3.99 -18.64
C PRO A 181 2.60 4.92 -17.93
N ARG A 182 3.46 4.35 -17.08
CA ARG A 182 4.66 5.03 -16.57
C ARG A 182 5.57 5.48 -17.73
N PRO A 183 6.37 6.54 -17.54
CA PRO A 183 7.50 6.79 -18.42
C PRO A 183 8.44 5.59 -18.46
N SER A 184 8.99 5.23 -19.63
CA SER A 184 9.86 4.05 -19.81
C SER A 184 11.13 4.06 -18.95
N GLU A 185 11.58 5.25 -18.58
CA GLU A 185 12.77 5.53 -17.78
C GLU A 185 12.44 5.70 -16.29
N PHE A 186 11.18 5.56 -15.90
CA PHE A 186 10.76 5.72 -14.52
C PHE A 186 11.44 4.67 -13.62
N GLN A 187 11.79 5.09 -12.41
CA GLN A 187 12.36 4.20 -11.40
C GLN A 187 11.57 4.39 -10.12
N CYS A 188 10.77 3.39 -9.76
CA CYS A 188 10.13 3.38 -8.44
C CYS A 188 11.22 3.23 -7.36
N PRO A 189 11.31 4.14 -6.37
CA PRO A 189 12.34 4.08 -5.33
C PRO A 189 12.31 2.80 -4.48
N PHE A 190 11.19 2.08 -4.50
CA PHE A 190 10.94 0.86 -3.72
C PHE A 190 10.55 -0.33 -4.61
N GLY A 191 11.04 -0.34 -5.86
CA GLY A 191 10.69 -1.37 -6.86
C GLY A 191 11.01 -2.81 -6.43
N ASP A 192 11.98 -3.02 -5.53
CA ASP A 192 12.35 -4.33 -4.99
C ASP A 192 11.26 -4.99 -4.12
N LYS A 193 10.25 -4.21 -3.71
CA LYS A 193 9.07 -4.65 -2.95
C LYS A 193 7.86 -4.93 -3.84
N ILE A 194 7.95 -4.63 -5.13
CA ILE A 194 6.82 -4.67 -6.05
C ILE A 194 6.78 -5.99 -6.80
N LYS A 195 5.56 -6.48 -7.04
CA LYS A 195 5.24 -7.33 -8.19
C LYS A 195 4.04 -6.75 -8.92
N SER A 196 4.23 -6.38 -10.18
CA SER A 196 3.17 -5.85 -11.05
C SER A 196 2.87 -6.86 -12.16
N TYR A 197 1.65 -7.42 -12.15
CA TYR A 197 1.24 -8.49 -13.04
C TYR A 197 0.39 -7.94 -14.18
N CYS A 198 0.79 -8.22 -15.41
CA CYS A 198 0.04 -7.85 -16.60
C CYS A 198 0.29 -8.83 -17.76
N ASP A 199 -0.78 -9.25 -18.42
CA ASP A 199 -0.72 -10.17 -19.56
C ASP A 199 -1.07 -9.52 -20.90
N ALA A 200 -0.53 -10.08 -21.99
CA ALA A 200 -0.62 -9.49 -23.32
C ALA A 200 -2.07 -9.33 -23.84
N ALA A 201 -2.99 -10.16 -23.35
CA ALA A 201 -4.40 -10.13 -23.75
C ALA A 201 -5.20 -9.03 -23.04
N ASP A 202 -4.67 -8.44 -21.95
CA ASP A 202 -5.34 -7.43 -21.15
C ASP A 202 -5.47 -6.08 -21.90
N PRO A 203 -6.68 -5.51 -22.01
CA PRO A 203 -6.91 -4.27 -22.75
C PRO A 203 -6.61 -2.99 -21.95
N PHE A 204 -6.29 -3.08 -20.65
CA PHE A 204 -6.12 -1.95 -19.74
C PHE A 204 -4.67 -1.74 -19.31
N CYS A 205 -4.00 -2.78 -18.82
CA CYS A 205 -2.57 -2.73 -18.44
C CYS A 205 -1.64 -3.06 -19.61
N CYS A 206 -2.19 -3.64 -20.67
CA CYS A 206 -1.52 -3.89 -21.92
C CYS A 206 -2.35 -3.26 -23.06
N ASN A 207 -2.06 -3.65 -24.30
CA ASN A 207 -2.82 -3.24 -25.48
C ASN A 207 -3.63 -4.39 -26.09
N GLY A 208 -4.04 -5.35 -25.26
CA GLY A 208 -4.84 -6.49 -25.65
C GLY A 208 -6.29 -6.13 -25.93
N THR A 209 -7.15 -7.15 -26.01
CA THR A 209 -8.58 -6.99 -26.36
C THR A 209 -9.51 -7.87 -25.53
N ASP A 210 -8.98 -8.64 -24.58
CA ASP A 210 -9.76 -9.58 -23.77
C ASP A 210 -9.96 -9.07 -22.34
N PRO A 211 -11.12 -8.50 -22.00
CA PRO A 211 -11.40 -8.04 -20.64
C PRO A 211 -11.49 -9.20 -19.63
N VAL A 212 -11.66 -10.45 -20.08
CA VAL A 212 -11.63 -11.61 -19.17
C VAL A 212 -10.21 -11.84 -18.65
N ALA A 213 -9.18 -11.66 -19.49
CA ALA A 213 -7.79 -11.75 -19.07
C ALA A 213 -7.48 -10.79 -17.90
N HIS A 214 -8.04 -9.58 -17.94
CA HIS A 214 -7.89 -8.59 -16.88
C HIS A 214 -8.44 -9.07 -15.52
N LEU A 215 -9.55 -9.83 -15.52
CA LEU A 215 -10.18 -10.31 -14.29
C LEU A 215 -9.57 -11.61 -13.75
N GLN A 216 -8.75 -12.30 -14.54
CA GLN A 216 -8.23 -13.62 -14.19
C GLN A 216 -6.94 -13.63 -13.37
N TYR A 217 -6.28 -12.48 -13.18
CA TYR A 217 -5.04 -12.41 -12.40
C TYR A 217 -5.06 -13.09 -11.03
N PRO A 218 -6.15 -13.03 -10.23
CA PRO A 218 -6.17 -13.72 -8.95
C PRO A 218 -6.12 -15.24 -9.11
N THR A 219 -6.70 -15.76 -10.19
CA THR A 219 -6.66 -17.20 -10.52
C THR A 219 -5.31 -17.60 -11.08
N VAL A 220 -4.75 -16.80 -11.98
CA VAL A 220 -3.48 -17.10 -12.67
C VAL A 220 -2.27 -16.97 -11.74
N TYR A 221 -2.20 -15.87 -10.98
CA TYR A 221 -1.01 -15.51 -10.19
C TYR A 221 -1.22 -15.64 -8.67
N GLY A 222 -2.43 -15.97 -8.18
CA GLY A 222 -2.74 -15.98 -6.76
C GLY A 222 -1.79 -16.83 -5.90
N ASN A 223 -1.38 -18.01 -6.39
CA ASN A 223 -0.43 -18.86 -5.68
C ASN A 223 0.99 -18.28 -5.66
N GLU A 224 1.45 -17.71 -6.78
CA GLU A 224 2.75 -17.02 -6.85
C GLU A 224 2.79 -15.81 -5.91
N ILE A 225 1.71 -15.01 -5.91
CA ILE A 225 1.56 -13.85 -5.02
C ILE A 225 1.64 -14.28 -3.56
N LYS A 226 0.92 -15.33 -3.16
CA LYS A 226 0.96 -15.84 -1.79
C LYS A 226 2.36 -16.30 -1.39
N GLN A 227 3.07 -16.98 -2.29
CA GLN A 227 4.43 -17.43 -2.04
C GLN A 227 5.38 -16.23 -1.87
N PHE A 228 5.34 -15.26 -2.78
CA PHE A 228 6.15 -14.06 -2.72
C PHE A 228 5.90 -13.26 -1.42
N VAL A 229 4.62 -13.12 -1.04
CA VAL A 229 4.24 -12.45 0.22
C VAL A 229 4.79 -13.21 1.42
N SER A 230 4.65 -14.54 1.47
CA SER A 230 5.19 -15.36 2.54
C SER A 230 6.70 -15.18 2.70
N ASP A 231 7.44 -15.17 1.60
CA ASP A 231 8.90 -15.06 1.64
C ASP A 231 9.39 -13.67 2.09
N LYS A 232 8.65 -12.61 1.75
CA LYS A 232 8.96 -11.24 2.19
C LYS A 232 8.51 -10.93 3.62
N LEU A 233 7.61 -11.73 4.20
CA LEU A 233 7.09 -11.55 5.56
C LEU A 233 7.79 -12.39 6.64
N LYS A 234 8.65 -13.35 6.26
CA LYS A 234 9.58 -14.02 7.19
C LYS A 234 10.56 -13.00 7.80
#